data_AF-A0A5C6P626-F1
#
_entry.id   AF-A0A5C6P626-F1
#
_cell.length_a   1.000
_cell.length_b   1.000
_cell.length_c   1.000
_cell.angle_alpha   90.00
_cell.angle_beta   90.00
_cell.angle_gamma   90.00
#
_symmetry.space_group_name_H-M   'P 1'
#
loop_
_entity.id
_entity.type
_entity.pdbx_description
1 polymer ?
#
loop_
_entity_poly.entity_id
_entity_poly.type
_entity_poly.pdbx_seq_one_letter_code
_entity_poly.pdbx_strand_id
1 'polypeptide(L)'
;MCSNNRGITLLSLPGKVSSGVLERRVRRIVEPRIQEEQCGFHPGCGTVDQLYPLSRFLRVLWGVLREYGVSGPLIRAVRSLYDRCQSLVHLAGSKSNSFPMMWSSWRDLQRSPDWFAAACEAAGIKISTSKSEAMVLNRKKVECLLRVKVEEFKYLGVLFTSEGRMEQDIDRRIGASSAVIRTLNRSVVVKRELSQKAKLSIYRSIFVPTLTYGHELWVMTERTRSRVQVAEMSFLRRVAGLSLRDRVRSSAICEEHELEPLLLRIERSQIGWLGHLVRMPPGEMFRACPSGEDPGHIGETMSLDWSWNSWGYPRTS
;
A
#
# COMPACT_ATOMS: atom_id res chain seq x y z
N MET A 1 -26.55 15.98 1.41
CA MET A 1 -26.71 14.83 2.34
C MET A 1 -25.83 13.69 1.83
N CYS A 2 -25.08 12.99 2.69
CA CYS A 2 -24.31 11.82 2.26
C CYS A 2 -25.26 10.68 1.85
N SER A 3 -25.06 10.11 0.67
CA SER A 3 -25.90 9.03 0.12
C SER A 3 -25.54 7.63 0.65
N ASN A 4 -24.53 7.52 1.52
CA ASN A 4 -24.03 6.26 2.04
C ASN A 4 -23.89 6.34 3.57
N ASN A 5 -24.71 5.57 4.27
CA ASN A 5 -24.72 5.49 5.74
C ASN A 5 -24.24 4.11 6.18
N ARG A 6 -23.33 4.07 7.15
CA ARG A 6 -22.92 2.84 7.82
C ARG A 6 -23.55 2.83 9.21
N GLY A 7 -24.43 1.87 9.48
CA GLY A 7 -24.93 1.64 10.84
C GLY A 7 -23.77 1.26 11.75
N ILE A 8 -23.63 1.96 12.88
CA ILE A 8 -22.64 1.66 13.91
C ILE A 8 -23.42 1.29 15.17
N THR A 9 -23.27 0.05 15.62
CA THR A 9 -23.84 -0.40 16.89
C THR A 9 -22.94 0.04 18.03
N LEU A 10 -23.45 0.85 18.95
CA LEU A 10 -22.74 1.25 20.15
C LEU A 10 -23.10 0.30 21.30
N LEU A 11 -22.11 -0.45 21.76
CA LEU A 11 -22.25 -1.27 22.97
C LEU A 11 -22.17 -0.40 24.22
N SER A 12 -22.91 -0.79 25.26
CA SER A 12 -22.77 -0.23 26.61
C SER A 12 -21.35 -0.42 27.15
N LEU A 13 -20.95 0.36 28.15
CA LEU A 13 -19.62 0.22 28.75
C LEU A 13 -19.35 -1.22 29.26
N PRO A 14 -20.28 -1.88 29.99
CA PRO A 14 -20.13 -3.30 30.32
C PRO A 14 -20.00 -4.19 29.08
N GLY A 15 -20.80 -3.93 28.03
CA GLY A 15 -20.73 -4.69 26.77
C GLY A 15 -19.37 -4.60 26.07
N LYS A 16 -18.73 -3.42 26.06
CA LYS A 16 -17.37 -3.24 25.53
C LYS A 16 -16.33 -4.03 26.33
N VAL A 17 -16.43 -4.00 27.66
CA VAL A 17 -15.52 -4.75 28.55
C VAL A 17 -15.67 -6.25 28.30
N SER A 18 -16.91 -6.77 28.32
CA SER A 18 -17.20 -8.17 28.05
C SER A 18 -16.74 -8.60 26.66
N SER A 19 -17.02 -7.79 25.64
CA SER A 19 -16.54 -8.05 24.27
C SER A 19 -15.02 -8.10 24.18
N GLY A 20 -14.30 -7.22 24.88
CA GLY A 20 -12.83 -7.23 24.90
C GLY A 20 -12.25 -8.44 25.64
N VAL A 21 -12.91 -8.93 26.70
CA VAL A 21 -12.50 -10.18 27.37
C VAL A 21 -12.72 -11.38 26.43
N LEU A 22 -13.86 -11.45 25.76
CA LEU A 22 -14.17 -12.52 24.82
C LEU A 22 -13.21 -12.51 23.62
N GLU A 23 -12.98 -11.34 23.03
CA GLU A 23 -12.07 -11.17 21.89
C GLU A 23 -10.66 -11.66 22.23
N ARG A 24 -10.09 -11.27 23.38
CA ARG A 24 -8.78 -11.76 23.83
C ARG A 24 -8.73 -13.28 24.04
N ARG A 25 -9.80 -13.89 24.54
CA ARG A 25 -9.86 -15.35 24.76
C ARG A 25 -9.97 -16.11 23.44
N VAL A 26 -10.86 -15.67 22.55
CA VAL A 26 -11.06 -16.27 21.23
C VAL A 26 -9.82 -16.12 20.37
N ARG A 27 -9.17 -14.95 20.42
CA ARG A 27 -7.95 -14.65 19.65
C ARG A 27 -6.85 -15.69 19.87
N ARG A 28 -6.60 -16.12 21.12
CA ARG A 28 -5.60 -17.16 21.44
C ARG A 28 -5.87 -18.51 20.76
N ILE A 29 -7.12 -18.81 20.46
CA ILE A 29 -7.55 -20.07 19.82
C ILE A 29 -7.50 -19.93 18.30
N VAL A 30 -7.86 -18.76 17.79
CA VAL A 30 -8.02 -18.51 16.36
C VAL A 30 -6.69 -18.16 15.69
N GLU A 31 -5.81 -17.38 16.34
CA GLU A 31 -4.54 -16.93 15.74
C GLU A 31 -3.69 -18.06 15.15
N PRO A 32 -3.46 -19.21 15.81
CA PRO A 32 -2.71 -20.32 15.23
C PRO A 32 -3.39 -21.00 14.02
N ARG A 33 -4.66 -20.68 13.75
CA ARG A 33 -5.47 -21.23 12.65
C ARG A 33 -5.65 -20.24 11.50
N ILE A 34 -5.25 -18.98 11.68
CA ILE A 34 -5.30 -17.96 10.63
C ILE A 34 -4.16 -18.25 9.64
N GLN A 35 -4.46 -18.16 8.34
CA GLN A 35 -3.43 -18.33 7.31
C GLN A 35 -2.53 -17.09 7.22
N GLU A 36 -1.30 -17.30 6.79
CA GLU A 36 -0.27 -16.26 6.71
C GLU A 36 -0.65 -15.12 5.76
N GLU A 37 -1.53 -15.35 4.77
CA GLU A 37 -1.97 -14.31 3.83
C GLU A 37 -2.99 -13.32 4.44
N GLN A 38 -3.55 -13.63 5.61
CA GLN A 38 -4.54 -12.78 6.27
C GLN A 38 -3.87 -11.72 7.16
N CYS A 39 -3.70 -10.52 6.61
CA CYS A 39 -3.15 -9.38 7.35
C CYS A 39 -4.22 -8.56 8.10
N GLY A 40 -5.51 -8.73 7.78
CA GLY A 40 -6.58 -7.92 8.34
C GLY A 40 -6.80 -8.18 9.84
N PHE A 41 -6.62 -7.15 10.67
CA PHE A 41 -6.78 -7.22 12.13
C PHE A 41 -5.86 -8.22 12.85
N HIS A 42 -4.77 -8.61 12.18
CA HIS A 42 -3.76 -9.51 12.71
C HIS A 42 -2.64 -8.70 13.40
N PRO A 43 -2.21 -9.04 14.63
CA PRO A 43 -1.14 -8.32 15.30
C PRO A 43 0.18 -8.46 14.53
N GLY A 44 0.94 -7.37 14.42
CA GLY A 44 2.21 -7.38 13.68
C GLY A 44 2.06 -7.27 12.16
N CYS A 45 0.85 -7.40 11.60
CA CYS A 45 0.58 -7.15 10.18
C CYS A 45 -0.10 -5.80 9.98
N GLY A 46 0.51 -4.92 9.20
CA GLY A 46 -0.05 -3.69 8.70
C GLY A 46 -0.69 -3.85 7.32
N THR A 47 -1.33 -2.78 6.83
CA THR A 47 -1.83 -2.74 5.45
C THR A 47 -0.70 -2.77 4.42
N VAL A 48 0.50 -2.33 4.80
CA VAL A 48 1.68 -2.29 3.92
C VAL A 48 2.17 -3.71 3.63
N ASP A 49 2.11 -4.62 4.60
CA ASP A 49 2.40 -6.05 4.43
C ASP A 49 1.56 -6.66 3.33
N GLN A 50 0.27 -6.35 3.29
CA GLN A 50 -0.63 -6.87 2.26
C GLN A 50 -0.46 -6.19 0.90
N LEU A 51 -0.09 -4.90 0.89
CA LEU A 51 0.14 -4.13 -0.34
C LEU A 51 1.45 -4.49 -1.04
N TYR A 52 2.48 -4.88 -0.29
CA TYR A 52 3.82 -5.11 -0.81
C TYR A 52 3.90 -6.27 -1.81
N PRO A 53 3.35 -7.47 -1.54
CA PRO A 53 3.30 -8.56 -2.52
C PRO A 53 2.53 -8.18 -3.77
N LEU A 54 1.43 -7.43 -3.65
CA LEU A 54 0.65 -7.00 -4.80
C LEU A 54 1.47 -6.04 -5.68
N SER A 55 2.11 -5.04 -5.07
CA SER A 55 3.03 -4.11 -5.74
C SER A 55 4.18 -4.84 -6.42
N ARG A 56 4.80 -5.79 -5.72
CA ARG A 56 5.94 -6.56 -6.23
C ARG A 56 5.54 -7.54 -7.32
N PHE A 57 4.43 -8.26 -7.16
CA PHE A 57 3.88 -9.14 -8.18
C PHE A 57 3.65 -8.35 -9.47
N LEU A 58 3.01 -7.18 -9.37
CA LEU A 58 2.83 -6.29 -10.52
C LEU A 58 4.19 -5.92 -11.13
N ARG A 59 5.16 -5.46 -10.33
CA ARG A 59 6.47 -5.02 -10.86
C ARG A 59 7.33 -6.12 -11.45
N VAL A 60 7.48 -7.25 -10.75
CA VAL A 60 8.30 -8.40 -11.18
C VAL A 60 7.68 -9.06 -12.40
N LEU A 61 6.37 -9.30 -12.38
CA LEU A 61 5.65 -9.77 -13.56
C LEU A 61 5.88 -8.81 -14.73
N TRP A 62 5.85 -7.49 -14.51
CA TRP A 62 6.11 -6.51 -15.56
C TRP A 62 7.55 -6.44 -16.04
N GLY A 63 8.55 -6.56 -15.17
CA GLY A 63 9.97 -6.58 -15.54
C GLY A 63 10.29 -7.80 -16.39
N VAL A 64 9.82 -8.97 -15.96
CA VAL A 64 10.04 -10.24 -16.65
C VAL A 64 9.26 -10.30 -17.98
N LEU A 65 8.03 -9.77 -18.04
CA LEU A 65 7.28 -9.66 -19.30
C LEU A 65 7.91 -8.66 -20.29
N ARG A 66 8.68 -7.67 -19.79
CA ARG A 66 9.36 -6.64 -20.60
C ARG A 66 10.64 -7.16 -21.25
N GLU A 67 11.42 -7.97 -20.54
CA GLU A 67 12.65 -8.59 -21.08
C GLU A 67 12.37 -9.62 -22.16
N TYR A 68 11.29 -10.38 -22.04
CA TYR A 68 11.15 -11.62 -22.82
C TYR A 68 10.22 -11.58 -24.03
N GLY A 69 9.53 -10.47 -24.35
CA GLY A 69 8.59 -10.44 -25.47
C GLY A 69 7.59 -11.62 -25.48
N VAL A 70 7.30 -12.13 -24.27
CA VAL A 70 6.63 -13.39 -23.88
C VAL A 70 6.88 -14.61 -24.79
N SER A 71 7.94 -15.37 -24.49
CA SER A 71 8.13 -16.74 -24.98
C SER A 71 7.52 -17.79 -24.02
N GLY A 72 7.10 -18.93 -24.57
CA GLY A 72 6.36 -20.01 -23.88
C GLY A 72 6.95 -20.60 -22.57
N PRO A 73 8.28 -20.62 -22.33
CA PRO A 73 8.86 -21.06 -21.06
C PRO A 73 8.43 -20.23 -19.85
N LEU A 74 8.24 -18.92 -20.03
CA LEU A 74 7.88 -18.02 -18.93
C LEU A 74 6.40 -18.14 -18.55
N ILE A 75 5.53 -18.38 -19.53
CA ILE A 75 4.14 -18.78 -19.31
C ILE A 75 4.08 -20.09 -18.51
N ARG A 76 5.00 -21.03 -18.75
CA ARG A 76 5.11 -22.27 -17.96
C ARG A 76 5.67 -22.05 -16.56
N ALA A 77 6.57 -21.10 -16.36
CA ALA A 77 7.09 -20.75 -15.04
C ALA A 77 6.03 -20.06 -14.15
N VAL A 78 5.29 -19.10 -14.72
CA VAL A 78 4.14 -18.48 -14.04
C VAL A 78 3.02 -19.51 -13.83
N ARG A 79 2.74 -20.39 -14.79
CA ARG A 79 1.83 -21.53 -14.57
C ARG A 79 2.31 -22.43 -13.44
N SER A 80 3.58 -22.81 -13.40
CA SER A 80 4.12 -23.70 -12.36
C SER A 80 4.02 -23.11 -10.95
N LEU A 81 4.22 -21.79 -10.80
CA LEU A 81 4.11 -21.09 -9.52
C LEU A 81 2.66 -21.04 -9.00
N TYR A 82 1.66 -21.03 -9.89
CA TYR A 82 0.26 -20.82 -9.54
C TYR A 82 -0.67 -22.02 -9.85
N ASP A 83 -0.21 -23.05 -10.58
CA ASP A 83 -0.96 -24.29 -10.91
C ASP A 83 -1.30 -25.08 -9.64
N ARG A 84 -0.58 -24.83 -8.54
CA ARG A 84 -0.82 -25.42 -7.22
C ARG A 84 -1.56 -24.49 -6.26
N CYS A 85 -1.92 -23.28 -6.68
CA CYS A 85 -2.68 -22.34 -5.84
C CYS A 85 -4.17 -22.69 -5.87
N GLN A 86 -4.64 -23.28 -4.78
CA GLN A 86 -6.07 -23.44 -4.50
C GLN A 86 -6.52 -22.29 -3.61
N SER A 87 -7.59 -21.62 -4.04
CA SER A 87 -8.30 -20.64 -3.22
C SER A 87 -9.46 -21.32 -2.51
N LEU A 88 -9.80 -20.81 -1.33
CA LEU A 88 -10.90 -21.29 -0.53
C LEU A 88 -11.41 -20.13 0.32
N VAL A 89 -12.70 -20.13 0.59
CA VAL A 89 -13.33 -19.11 1.44
C VAL A 89 -13.41 -19.67 2.84
N HIS A 90 -12.75 -19.00 3.79
CA HIS A 90 -12.82 -19.31 5.21
C HIS A 90 -13.79 -18.36 5.92
N LEU A 91 -14.87 -18.92 6.47
CA LEU A 91 -15.89 -18.14 7.19
C LEU A 91 -16.29 -18.86 8.47
N ALA A 92 -16.15 -18.17 9.61
CA ALA A 92 -16.55 -18.66 10.93
C ALA A 92 -16.02 -20.08 11.30
N GLY A 93 -14.84 -20.47 10.80
CA GLY A 93 -14.25 -21.79 11.04
C GLY A 93 -14.66 -22.87 10.04
N SER A 94 -15.57 -22.56 9.11
CA SER A 94 -15.94 -23.42 7.99
C SER A 94 -15.09 -23.09 6.76
N LYS A 95 -14.64 -24.12 6.06
CA LYS A 95 -13.91 -24.00 4.79
C LYS A 95 -14.87 -24.31 3.64
N SER A 96 -14.91 -23.44 2.63
CA SER A 96 -15.48 -23.84 1.34
C SER A 96 -14.63 -24.95 0.74
N ASN A 97 -15.20 -25.69 -0.21
CA ASN A 97 -14.39 -26.53 -1.09
C ASN A 97 -13.32 -25.67 -1.76
N SER A 98 -12.11 -26.21 -1.86
CA SER A 98 -11.00 -25.59 -2.58
C SER A 98 -11.34 -25.47 -4.06
N PHE A 99 -11.16 -24.28 -4.63
CA PHE A 99 -11.32 -24.02 -6.06
C PHE A 99 -10.00 -23.50 -6.66
N PRO A 100 -9.66 -23.85 -7.91
CA PRO A 100 -8.40 -23.42 -8.54
C PRO A 100 -8.34 -21.90 -8.72
N MET A 101 -7.19 -21.30 -8.38
CA MET A 101 -6.92 -19.86 -8.55
C MET A 101 -6.27 -19.55 -9.91
N MET A 102 -5.72 -20.54 -10.61
CA MET A 102 -5.29 -20.41 -11.99
C MET A 102 -6.09 -21.34 -12.91
N TRP A 103 -6.38 -20.80 -14.07
CA TRP A 103 -7.35 -21.27 -15.04
C TRP A 103 -6.59 -21.69 -16.28
N SER A 104 -6.63 -22.98 -16.60
CA SER A 104 -5.94 -23.56 -17.76
C SER A 104 -6.50 -23.02 -19.08
N SER A 105 -7.71 -22.44 -19.06
CA SER A 105 -8.31 -21.74 -20.19
C SER A 105 -8.90 -20.38 -19.81
N TRP A 106 -9.04 -19.50 -20.81
CA TRP A 106 -9.71 -18.22 -20.67
C TRP A 106 -11.18 -18.34 -20.19
N ARG A 107 -11.83 -19.48 -20.46
CA ARG A 107 -13.19 -19.76 -19.99
C ARG A 107 -13.24 -20.00 -18.47
N ASP A 108 -12.18 -20.56 -17.89
CA ASP A 108 -12.16 -20.81 -16.44
C ASP A 108 -11.88 -19.51 -15.67
N LEU A 109 -11.11 -18.58 -16.24
CA LEU A 109 -10.94 -17.21 -15.71
C LEU A 109 -12.25 -16.42 -15.72
N GLN A 110 -13.12 -16.64 -16.71
CA GLN A 110 -14.45 -16.02 -16.73
C GLN A 110 -15.42 -16.61 -15.70
N ARG A 111 -15.28 -17.90 -15.38
CA ARG A 111 -16.14 -18.61 -14.41
C ARG A 111 -15.69 -18.46 -12.97
N SER A 112 -14.47 -17.96 -12.75
CA SER A 112 -13.93 -17.81 -11.40
C SER A 112 -14.68 -16.85 -10.49
N PRO A 113 -15.22 -15.70 -10.96
CA PRO A 113 -16.04 -14.85 -10.11
C PRO A 113 -17.35 -15.55 -9.74
N ASP A 114 -17.90 -16.39 -10.62
CA ASP A 114 -19.13 -17.15 -10.37
C ASP A 114 -18.91 -18.25 -9.32
N TRP A 115 -17.77 -18.95 -9.37
CA TRP A 115 -17.40 -19.91 -8.33
C TRP A 115 -17.12 -19.25 -6.99
N PHE A 116 -16.44 -18.10 -6.99
CA PHE A 116 -16.24 -17.32 -5.77
C PHE A 116 -17.57 -16.82 -5.19
N ALA A 117 -18.50 -16.37 -6.05
CA ALA A 117 -19.85 -16.00 -5.64
C ALA A 117 -20.61 -17.17 -5.02
N ALA A 118 -20.59 -18.34 -5.66
CA ALA A 118 -21.22 -19.55 -5.14
C ALA A 118 -20.63 -19.97 -3.77
N ALA A 119 -19.30 -19.88 -3.61
CA ALA A 119 -18.65 -20.18 -2.34
C ALA A 119 -19.02 -19.19 -1.23
N CYS A 120 -19.11 -17.89 -1.55
CA CYS A 120 -19.57 -16.87 -0.62
C CYS A 120 -21.05 -17.07 -0.24
N GLU A 121 -21.92 -17.35 -1.22
CA GLU A 121 -23.34 -17.61 -0.99
C GLU A 121 -23.57 -18.86 -0.13
N ALA A 122 -22.82 -19.94 -0.37
CA ALA A 122 -22.84 -21.15 0.45
C ALA A 122 -22.46 -20.86 1.92
N ALA A 123 -21.68 -19.81 2.16
CA ALA A 123 -21.31 -19.36 3.49
C ALA A 123 -22.17 -18.19 4.01
N GLY A 124 -23.28 -17.88 3.34
CA GLY A 124 -24.23 -16.83 3.73
C GLY A 124 -23.77 -15.39 3.46
N ILE A 125 -22.75 -15.21 2.61
CA ILE A 125 -22.21 -13.89 2.27
C ILE A 125 -22.61 -13.51 0.84
N LYS A 126 -23.15 -12.30 0.71
CA LYS A 126 -23.47 -11.71 -0.60
C LYS A 126 -22.32 -10.85 -1.11
N ILE A 127 -21.86 -11.13 -2.33
CA ILE A 127 -20.87 -10.31 -3.01
C ILE A 127 -21.52 -9.03 -3.55
N SER A 128 -20.83 -7.90 -3.38
CA SER A 128 -21.24 -6.61 -3.93
C SER A 128 -20.79 -6.51 -5.39
N THR A 129 -21.69 -6.76 -6.33
CA THR A 129 -21.41 -6.66 -7.78
C THR A 129 -20.90 -5.28 -8.21
N SER A 130 -21.25 -4.21 -7.48
CA SER A 130 -20.77 -2.84 -7.71
C SER A 130 -19.35 -2.55 -7.22
N LYS A 131 -18.75 -3.44 -6.42
CA LYS A 131 -17.37 -3.29 -5.89
C LYS A 131 -16.43 -4.35 -6.43
N SER A 132 -16.97 -5.47 -6.91
CA SER A 132 -16.24 -6.59 -7.48
C SER A 132 -15.94 -6.32 -8.95
N GLU A 133 -14.78 -5.73 -9.20
CA GLU A 133 -14.30 -5.34 -10.53
C GLU A 133 -13.08 -6.19 -10.93
N ALA A 134 -12.92 -6.48 -12.22
CA ALA A 134 -11.75 -7.19 -12.72
C ALA A 134 -10.78 -6.22 -13.41
N MET A 135 -9.54 -6.17 -12.94
CA MET A 135 -8.47 -5.39 -13.58
C MET A 135 -7.61 -6.31 -14.43
N VAL A 136 -7.46 -5.97 -15.72
CA VAL A 136 -6.56 -6.69 -16.63
C VAL A 136 -5.24 -5.96 -16.71
N LEU A 137 -4.18 -6.66 -16.33
CA LEU A 137 -2.82 -6.16 -16.36
C LEU A 137 -2.23 -6.43 -17.75
N ASN A 138 -2.28 -5.45 -18.66
CA ASN A 138 -1.70 -5.54 -19.99
C ASN A 138 -1.18 -4.19 -20.51
N ARG A 139 0.04 -4.15 -21.04
CA ARG A 139 0.56 -2.97 -21.77
C ARG A 139 -0.06 -2.80 -23.16
N LYS A 140 -0.50 -3.91 -23.79
CA LYS A 140 -1.27 -3.89 -25.04
C LYS A 140 -2.75 -4.09 -24.70
N LYS A 141 -3.64 -3.32 -25.32
CA LYS A 141 -5.09 -3.56 -25.20
C LYS A 141 -5.38 -4.93 -25.80
N VAL A 142 -5.45 -5.95 -24.96
CA VAL A 142 -6.04 -7.23 -25.32
C VAL A 142 -7.54 -7.10 -25.10
N GLU A 143 -8.31 -7.43 -26.14
CA GLU A 143 -9.75 -7.63 -26.04
C GLU A 143 -10.00 -8.84 -25.14
N CYS A 144 -10.22 -8.57 -23.87
CA CYS A 144 -10.75 -9.55 -22.93
C CYS A 144 -12.25 -9.33 -22.82
N LEU A 145 -13.04 -10.32 -23.20
CA LEU A 145 -14.51 -10.41 -23.00
C LEU A 145 -14.90 -10.61 -21.50
N LEU A 146 -14.16 -10.00 -20.57
CA LEU A 146 -14.56 -9.95 -19.15
C LEU A 146 -15.66 -8.91 -18.97
N ARG A 147 -16.74 -9.26 -18.25
CA ARG A 147 -17.95 -8.44 -18.12
C ARG A 147 -17.72 -7.07 -17.45
N VAL A 148 -16.68 -6.90 -16.63
CA VAL A 148 -16.38 -5.64 -15.93
C VAL A 148 -14.86 -5.41 -15.89
N LYS A 149 -14.34 -4.69 -16.88
CA LYS A 149 -12.91 -4.35 -16.98
C LYS A 149 -12.66 -2.94 -16.43
N VAL A 150 -11.67 -2.81 -15.55
CA VAL A 150 -11.26 -1.51 -15.01
C VAL A 150 -9.76 -1.28 -15.24
N GLU A 151 -9.39 -0.05 -15.58
CA GLU A 151 -7.99 0.36 -15.82
C GLU A 151 -7.27 0.80 -14.53
N GLU A 152 -8.04 1.23 -13.52
CA GLU A 152 -7.56 1.68 -12.22
C GLU A 152 -8.32 0.98 -11.09
N PHE A 153 -7.61 0.37 -10.15
CA PHE A 153 -8.21 -0.32 -9.01
C PHE A 153 -7.68 0.22 -7.70
N LYS A 154 -8.58 0.59 -6.78
CA LYS A 154 -8.20 1.08 -5.45
C LYS A 154 -8.22 -0.06 -4.44
N TYR A 155 -7.05 -0.43 -3.93
CA TYR A 155 -6.90 -1.46 -2.91
C TYR A 155 -6.25 -0.91 -1.64
N LEU A 156 -6.89 -1.12 -0.49
CA LEU A 156 -6.45 -0.61 0.82
C LEU A 156 -6.04 0.88 0.81
N GLY A 157 -6.70 1.69 -0.03
CA GLY A 157 -6.38 3.10 -0.16
C GLY A 157 -5.39 3.45 -1.27
N VAL A 158 -4.52 2.53 -1.70
CA VAL A 158 -3.55 2.73 -2.78
C VAL A 158 -4.20 2.46 -4.13
N LEU A 159 -3.90 3.31 -5.12
CA LEU A 159 -4.33 3.15 -6.49
C LEU A 159 -3.34 2.29 -7.28
N PHE A 160 -3.85 1.23 -7.88
CA PHE A 160 -3.12 0.39 -8.83
C PHE A 160 -3.64 0.64 -10.23
N THR A 161 -2.73 0.67 -11.19
CA THR A 161 -3.03 0.91 -12.60
C THR A 161 -2.73 -0.34 -13.41
N SER A 162 -3.43 -0.54 -14.52
CA SER A 162 -3.16 -1.66 -15.44
C SER A 162 -1.72 -1.68 -15.96
N GLU A 163 -1.06 -0.52 -16.00
CA GLU A 163 0.33 -0.35 -16.42
C GLU A 163 1.36 -0.55 -15.29
N GLY A 164 0.90 -0.71 -14.04
CA GLY A 164 1.76 -0.85 -12.86
C GLY A 164 2.52 0.43 -12.47
N ARG A 165 2.17 1.59 -13.05
CA ARG A 165 2.75 2.88 -12.67
C ARG A 165 2.10 3.40 -11.39
N MET A 166 2.93 3.84 -10.45
CA MET A 166 2.50 4.42 -9.17
C MET A 166 2.36 5.94 -9.20
N GLU A 167 2.74 6.60 -10.29
CA GLU A 167 2.69 8.07 -10.41
C GLU A 167 1.29 8.61 -10.14
N GLN A 168 0.25 7.92 -10.62
CA GLN A 168 -1.14 8.32 -10.40
C GLN A 168 -1.56 8.24 -8.93
N ASP A 169 -1.07 7.25 -8.16
CA ASP A 169 -1.31 7.20 -6.71
C ASP A 169 -0.62 8.38 -6.01
N ILE A 170 0.61 8.69 -6.40
CA ILE A 170 1.36 9.85 -5.85
C ILE A 170 0.63 11.16 -6.16
N ASP A 171 0.18 11.35 -7.41
CA ASP A 171 -0.67 12.46 -7.84
C ASP A 171 -1.91 12.59 -6.99
N ARG A 172 -2.61 11.47 -6.76
CA ARG A 172 -3.81 11.42 -5.94
C ARG A 172 -3.52 11.81 -4.49
N ARG A 173 -2.40 11.37 -3.92
CA ARG A 173 -1.98 11.70 -2.54
C ARG A 173 -1.61 13.16 -2.38
N ILE A 174 -0.88 13.72 -3.34
CA ILE A 174 -0.60 15.16 -3.42
C ILE A 174 -1.91 15.97 -3.58
N GLY A 175 -2.84 15.50 -4.40
CA GLY A 175 -4.15 16.12 -4.57
C GLY A 175 -4.98 16.10 -3.29
N ALA A 176 -4.99 14.98 -2.58
CA ALA A 176 -5.68 14.83 -1.30
C ALA A 176 -5.07 15.73 -0.22
N SER A 177 -3.73 15.76 -0.10
CA SER A 177 -3.06 16.64 0.86
C SER A 177 -3.29 18.12 0.52
N SER A 178 -3.27 18.48 -0.77
CA SER A 178 -3.62 19.81 -1.27
C SER A 178 -5.07 20.21 -0.93
N ALA A 179 -6.01 19.26 -0.97
CA ALA A 179 -7.40 19.50 -0.57
C ALA A 179 -7.53 19.75 0.94
N VAL A 180 -6.73 19.09 1.77
CA VAL A 180 -6.62 19.39 3.22
C VAL A 180 -6.16 20.83 3.40
N ILE A 181 -5.10 21.26 2.71
CA ILE A 181 -4.61 22.64 2.80
C ILE A 181 -5.72 23.61 2.42
N ARG A 182 -6.38 23.38 1.29
CA ARG A 182 -7.43 24.26 0.76
C ARG A 182 -8.56 24.45 1.76
N THR A 183 -9.02 23.35 2.36
CA THR A 183 -10.11 23.35 3.36
C THR A 183 -9.71 24.12 4.61
N LEU A 184 -8.46 23.94 5.08
CA LEU A 184 -7.97 24.56 6.30
C LEU A 184 -7.35 25.94 6.08
N ASN A 185 -7.26 26.41 4.83
CA ASN A 185 -6.43 27.57 4.50
C ASN A 185 -6.90 28.82 5.26
N ARG A 186 -8.20 29.15 5.15
CA ARG A 186 -8.80 30.34 5.75
C ARG A 186 -9.01 30.21 7.26
N SER A 187 -9.36 29.01 7.73
CA SER A 187 -9.71 28.77 9.14
C SER A 187 -8.50 28.55 10.03
N VAL A 188 -7.41 28.02 9.49
CA VAL A 188 -6.24 27.59 10.26
C VAL A 188 -4.94 28.17 9.70
N VAL A 189 -4.61 27.84 8.45
CA VAL A 189 -3.23 28.01 7.93
C VAL A 189 -2.81 29.49 7.92
N VAL A 190 -3.66 30.37 7.38
CA VAL A 190 -3.37 31.81 7.27
C VAL A 190 -3.84 32.62 8.48
N LYS A 191 -4.54 31.99 9.43
CA LYS A 191 -5.14 32.66 10.58
C LYS A 191 -4.06 33.16 11.53
N ARG A 192 -4.01 34.47 11.82
CA ARG A 192 -2.93 35.10 12.60
C ARG A 192 -3.03 34.81 14.10
N GLU A 193 -4.24 34.55 14.57
CA GLU A 193 -4.56 34.27 15.97
C GLU A 193 -4.08 32.86 16.40
N LEU A 194 -3.77 31.98 15.44
CA LEU A 194 -3.26 30.65 15.73
C LEU A 194 -1.72 30.65 15.75
N SER A 195 -1.16 30.05 16.80
CA SER A 195 0.28 29.87 16.93
C SER A 195 0.83 29.00 15.80
N GLN A 196 2.07 29.26 15.39
CA GLN A 196 2.78 28.41 14.43
C GLN A 196 2.84 26.95 14.92
N LYS A 197 3.05 26.73 16.22
CA LYS A 197 3.06 25.40 16.83
C LYS A 197 1.76 24.62 16.59
N ALA A 198 0.59 25.28 16.69
CA ALA A 198 -0.70 24.65 16.41
C ALA A 198 -0.86 24.31 14.92
N LYS A 199 -0.43 25.20 14.03
CA LYS A 199 -0.45 24.97 12.57
C LYS A 199 0.46 23.80 12.18
N LEU A 200 1.64 23.71 12.78
CA LEU A 200 2.59 22.61 12.58
C LEU A 200 2.11 21.30 13.20
N SER A 201 1.30 21.34 14.26
CA SER A 201 0.63 20.13 14.77
C SER A 201 -0.33 19.55 13.74
N ILE A 202 -1.10 20.40 13.05
CA ILE A 202 -2.00 19.99 11.95
C ILE A 202 -1.22 19.47 10.75
N TYR A 203 -0.08 20.08 10.43
CA TYR A 203 0.85 19.56 9.43
C TYR A 203 1.26 18.12 9.74
N ARG A 204 1.76 17.88 10.96
CA ARG A 204 2.27 16.56 11.38
C ARG A 204 1.17 15.50 11.49
N SER A 205 -0.04 15.87 11.90
CA SER A 205 -1.14 14.93 12.20
C SER A 205 -2.09 14.67 11.02
N ILE A 206 -2.26 15.64 10.12
CA ILE A 206 -3.20 15.52 9.00
C ILE A 206 -2.47 15.53 7.67
N PHE A 207 -1.66 16.56 7.40
CA PHE A 207 -1.04 16.74 6.09
C PHE A 207 -0.05 15.62 5.77
N VAL A 208 0.90 15.37 6.68
CA VAL A 208 1.95 14.35 6.48
C VAL A 208 1.34 12.97 6.28
N PRO A 209 0.46 12.43 7.17
CA PRO A 209 -0.13 11.10 6.96
C PRO A 209 -0.99 11.00 5.70
N THR A 210 -1.65 12.09 5.29
CA THR A 210 -2.44 12.11 4.04
C THR A 210 -1.54 11.96 2.81
N LEU A 211 -0.40 12.65 2.81
CA LEU A 211 0.55 12.65 1.71
C LEU A 211 1.38 11.36 1.68
N THR A 212 1.86 10.88 2.83
CA THR A 212 2.79 9.75 2.91
C THR A 212 2.10 8.40 3.03
N TYR A 213 0.78 8.27 2.94
CA TYR A 213 0.20 6.93 3.02
C TYR A 213 0.62 6.06 1.82
N GLY A 214 1.27 4.92 2.07
CA GLY A 214 1.73 3.97 1.05
C GLY A 214 3.08 4.30 0.40
N HIS A 215 3.80 5.29 0.93
CA HIS A 215 5.11 5.72 0.42
C HIS A 215 6.20 4.64 0.49
N GLU A 216 6.02 3.64 1.36
CA GLU A 216 6.87 2.45 1.47
C GLU A 216 6.96 1.68 0.15
N LEU A 217 5.94 1.83 -0.71
CA LEU A 217 5.84 1.17 -2.00
C LEU A 217 6.36 2.02 -3.16
N TRP A 218 6.50 3.33 -2.98
CA TRP A 218 6.78 4.27 -4.08
C TRP A 218 8.15 4.04 -4.72
N VAL A 219 8.23 4.21 -6.05
CA VAL A 219 9.54 4.38 -6.70
C VAL A 219 9.98 5.83 -6.51
N MET A 220 11.06 6.03 -5.77
CA MET A 220 11.63 7.35 -5.56
C MET A 220 12.53 7.72 -6.75
N THR A 221 11.94 8.37 -7.76
CA THR A 221 12.67 9.05 -8.85
C THR A 221 12.93 10.51 -8.47
N GLU A 222 13.85 11.19 -9.16
CA GLU A 222 14.07 12.64 -8.96
C GLU A 222 12.80 13.45 -9.16
N ARG A 223 12.01 13.10 -10.19
CA ARG A 223 10.70 13.72 -10.46
C ARG A 223 9.74 13.53 -9.27
N THR A 224 9.64 12.33 -8.73
CA THR A 224 8.79 12.06 -7.55
C THR A 224 9.28 12.85 -6.33
N ARG A 225 10.58 12.86 -6.06
CA ARG A 225 11.18 13.63 -4.95
C ARG A 225 10.83 15.11 -5.04
N SER A 226 11.04 15.70 -6.21
CA SER A 226 10.71 17.11 -6.47
C SER A 226 9.23 17.41 -6.21
N ARG A 227 8.33 16.54 -6.69
CA ARG A 227 6.88 16.72 -6.50
C ARG A 227 6.44 16.63 -5.04
N VAL A 228 7.02 15.71 -4.27
CA VAL A 228 6.76 15.60 -2.82
C VAL A 228 7.25 16.85 -2.09
N GLN A 229 8.45 17.32 -2.43
CA GLN A 229 9.01 18.54 -1.85
C GLN A 229 8.15 19.77 -2.20
N VAL A 230 7.66 19.88 -3.43
CA VAL A 230 6.73 20.96 -3.84
C VAL A 230 5.45 20.90 -3.02
N ALA A 231 4.88 19.71 -2.83
CA ALA A 231 3.68 19.54 -2.01
C ALA A 231 3.91 19.96 -0.55
N GLU A 232 5.02 19.52 0.06
CA GLU A 232 5.44 19.93 1.41
C GLU A 232 5.60 21.45 1.53
N MET A 233 6.37 22.05 0.63
CA MET A 233 6.63 23.49 0.62
C MET A 233 5.36 24.31 0.41
N SER A 234 4.37 23.77 -0.32
CA SER A 234 3.08 24.43 -0.49
C SER A 234 2.34 24.63 0.85
N PHE A 235 2.52 23.73 1.82
CA PHE A 235 1.95 23.89 3.16
C PHE A 235 2.82 24.82 4.01
N LEU A 236 4.12 24.53 4.11
CA LEU A 236 5.01 25.21 5.05
C LEU A 236 5.16 26.70 4.72
N ARG A 237 5.25 27.07 3.44
CA ARG A 237 5.27 28.49 3.02
C ARG A 237 4.02 29.25 3.45
N ARG A 238 2.84 28.63 3.37
CA ARG A 238 1.59 29.27 3.79
C ARG A 238 1.52 29.45 5.31
N VAL A 239 2.04 28.49 6.09
CA VAL A 239 2.14 28.61 7.55
C VAL A 239 3.09 29.74 7.95
N ALA A 240 4.24 29.84 7.27
CA ALA A 240 5.23 30.88 7.47
C ALA A 240 4.79 32.25 6.92
N GLY A 241 3.72 32.33 6.13
CA GLY A 241 3.30 33.56 5.46
C GLY A 241 4.21 34.00 4.32
N LEU A 242 5.02 33.07 3.79
CA LEU A 242 5.99 33.32 2.73
C LEU A 242 5.36 33.12 1.35
N SER A 243 5.63 34.07 0.47
CA SER A 243 5.38 34.00 -0.97
C SER A 243 6.58 33.38 -1.71
N LEU A 244 6.40 33.10 -3.00
CA LEU A 244 7.51 32.71 -3.87
C LEU A 244 8.47 33.88 -4.16
N ARG A 245 8.02 35.13 -3.99
CA ARG A 245 8.83 36.33 -4.25
C ARG A 245 9.90 36.55 -3.20
N ASP A 246 9.71 36.00 -2.00
CA ASP A 246 10.64 36.15 -0.88
C ASP A 246 11.92 35.34 -1.07
N ARG A 247 11.98 34.45 -2.09
CA ARG A 247 13.17 33.66 -2.48
C ARG A 247 13.86 32.89 -1.34
N VAL A 248 13.15 32.64 -0.24
CA VAL A 248 13.64 31.84 0.90
C VAL A 248 13.86 30.39 0.45
N ARG A 249 15.02 29.81 0.82
CA ARG A 249 15.35 28.41 0.52
C ARG A 249 14.43 27.46 1.29
N SER A 250 14.07 26.34 0.67
CA SER A 250 13.24 25.30 1.31
C SER A 250 13.87 24.73 2.58
N SER A 251 15.20 24.56 2.61
CA SER A 251 15.92 24.08 3.80
C SER A 251 15.80 25.04 4.98
N ALA A 252 15.89 26.35 4.73
CA ALA A 252 15.76 27.37 5.77
C ALA A 252 14.37 27.36 6.43
N ILE A 253 13.31 27.10 5.66
CA ILE A 253 11.93 26.98 6.20
C ILE A 253 11.82 25.76 7.12
N CYS A 254 12.46 24.64 6.75
CA CYS A 254 12.47 23.44 7.58
C CYS A 254 13.31 23.65 8.85
N GLU A 255 14.48 24.28 8.73
CA GLU A 255 15.38 24.59 9.85
C GLU A 255 14.70 25.54 10.87
N GLU A 256 14.06 26.62 10.39
CA GLU A 256 13.33 27.59 11.24
C GLU A 256 12.24 26.93 12.09
N HIS A 257 11.60 25.89 11.55
CA HIS A 257 10.50 25.18 12.20
C HIS A 257 10.92 23.86 12.86
N GLU A 258 12.22 23.56 12.91
CA GLU A 258 12.79 22.30 13.41
C GLU A 258 12.07 21.07 12.81
N LEU A 259 11.84 21.12 11.50
CA LEU A 259 11.20 20.05 10.74
C LEU A 259 12.24 19.24 9.99
N GLU A 260 12.19 17.93 10.15
CA GLU A 260 12.86 17.01 9.23
C GLU A 260 12.18 17.08 7.85
N PRO A 261 12.94 17.30 6.76
CA PRO A 261 12.41 17.23 5.40
C PRO A 261 11.64 15.94 5.15
N LEU A 262 10.46 16.03 4.54
CA LEU A 262 9.59 14.87 4.36
C LEU A 262 10.23 13.73 3.56
N LEU A 263 11.15 14.06 2.65
CA LEU A 263 11.90 13.08 1.87
C LEU A 263 12.75 12.16 2.76
N LEU A 264 13.43 12.70 3.79
CA LEU A 264 14.24 11.89 4.70
C LEU A 264 13.35 10.94 5.52
N ARG A 265 12.18 11.40 5.94
CA ARG A 265 11.20 10.56 6.62
C ARG A 265 10.70 9.41 5.74
N ILE A 266 10.47 9.68 4.46
CA ILE A 266 10.07 8.67 3.48
C ILE A 266 11.17 7.63 3.30
N GLU A 267 12.40 8.06 3.09
CA GLU A 267 13.55 7.16 2.89
C GLU A 267 13.81 6.31 4.14
N ARG A 268 13.75 6.89 5.34
CA ARG A 268 13.87 6.15 6.60
C ARG A 268 12.78 5.08 6.74
N SER A 269 11.55 5.40 6.35
CA SER A 269 10.43 4.46 6.44
C SER A 269 10.56 3.33 5.41
N GLN A 270 11.04 3.63 4.20
CA GLN A 270 11.35 2.62 3.18
C GLN A 270 12.45 1.66 3.63
N ILE A 271 13.51 2.18 4.26
CA ILE A 271 14.59 1.36 4.85
C ILE A 271 14.08 0.55 6.04
N GLY A 272 13.30 1.16 6.93
CA GLY A 272 12.70 0.49 8.08
C GLY A 272 11.79 -0.65 7.65
N TRP A 273 11.01 -0.44 6.59
CA TRP A 273 10.18 -1.45 5.95
C TRP A 273 11.02 -2.58 5.34
N LEU A 274 12.08 -2.26 4.60
CA LEU A 274 13.01 -3.27 4.09
C LEU A 274 13.61 -4.11 5.22
N GLY A 275 14.03 -3.48 6.31
CA GLY A 275 14.53 -4.19 7.50
C GLY A 275 13.46 -5.04 8.19
N HIS A 276 12.19 -4.66 8.11
CA HIS A 276 11.07 -5.51 8.54
C HIS A 276 10.93 -6.75 7.64
N LEU A 277 10.96 -6.58 6.31
CA LEU A 277 10.93 -7.68 5.34
C LEU A 277 12.02 -8.73 5.59
N VAL A 278 13.25 -8.28 5.90
CA VAL A 278 14.38 -9.19 6.17
C VAL A 278 14.20 -9.95 7.49
N ARG A 279 13.57 -9.33 8.50
CA ARG A 279 13.35 -9.93 9.83
C ARG A 279 12.14 -10.87 9.89
N MET A 280 11.24 -10.82 8.92
CA MET A 280 10.10 -11.74 8.85
C MET A 280 10.57 -13.21 8.82
N PRO A 281 9.92 -14.13 9.55
CA PRO A 281 10.32 -15.54 9.62
C PRO A 281 10.20 -16.27 8.26
N PRO A 282 11.03 -17.29 8.01
CA PRO A 282 10.91 -18.12 6.81
C PRO A 282 9.61 -18.93 6.84
N GLY A 283 8.78 -18.76 5.81
CA GLY A 283 7.44 -19.37 5.68
C GLY A 283 6.44 -18.37 5.12
N GLU A 284 6.50 -17.15 5.67
CA GLU A 284 5.68 -16.01 5.23
C GLU A 284 5.89 -15.70 3.74
N MET A 285 4.82 -15.78 2.94
CA MET A 285 4.76 -15.51 1.48
C MET A 285 5.48 -14.21 1.08
N PHE A 286 5.62 -13.29 2.03
CA PHE A 286 6.23 -11.97 1.91
C PHE A 286 7.77 -11.97 1.75
N ARG A 287 8.46 -13.10 2.00
CA ARG A 287 9.94 -13.19 2.02
C ARG A 287 10.61 -13.46 0.66
N ALA A 288 9.88 -13.52 -0.46
CA ALA A 288 10.46 -13.88 -1.76
C ALA A 288 11.60 -12.92 -2.19
N CYS A 289 12.85 -13.32 -1.91
CA CYS A 289 14.18 -12.84 -2.30
C CYS A 289 14.45 -11.31 -2.39
N PRO A 290 15.40 -10.73 -1.62
CA PRO A 290 15.94 -9.39 -1.87
C PRO A 290 16.90 -9.32 -3.07
N SER A 291 17.38 -10.45 -3.59
CA SER A 291 18.38 -10.53 -4.65
C SER A 291 17.74 -10.50 -6.04
N GLY A 292 17.36 -9.31 -6.49
CA GLY A 292 17.28 -9.03 -7.92
C GLY A 292 18.63 -8.47 -8.34
N GLU A 293 19.56 -9.34 -8.71
CA GLU A 293 20.60 -8.92 -9.65
C GLU A 293 19.88 -8.50 -10.93
N ASP A 294 20.07 -7.25 -11.33
CA ASP A 294 19.62 -6.69 -12.59
C ASP A 294 20.55 -7.23 -13.68
N PRO A 295 20.14 -8.20 -14.53
CA PRO A 295 21.03 -8.77 -15.52
C PRO A 295 21.00 -7.87 -16.75
N GLY A 296 21.47 -6.62 -16.63
CA GLY A 296 21.19 -5.66 -17.69
C GLY A 296 21.78 -4.26 -17.62
N HIS A 297 22.82 -3.97 -16.84
CA HIS A 297 23.64 -2.77 -17.05
C HIS A 297 25.13 -3.13 -17.10
N ILE A 298 25.63 -3.35 -18.32
CA ILE A 298 27.05 -3.18 -18.63
C ILE A 298 27.28 -1.66 -18.68
N GLY A 299 27.84 -1.11 -17.61
CA GLY A 299 28.16 0.31 -17.50
C GLY A 299 28.54 0.68 -16.07
N GLU A 300 29.81 0.50 -15.76
CA GLU A 300 30.55 1.06 -14.62
C GLU A 300 30.11 0.60 -13.21
N THR A 301 30.78 -0.46 -12.78
CA THR A 301 30.93 -0.89 -11.39
C THR A 301 31.54 0.25 -10.54
N MET A 302 30.73 1.02 -9.83
CA MET A 302 31.18 1.64 -8.58
C MET A 302 30.93 0.66 -7.44
N SER A 303 31.97 -0.11 -7.14
CA SER A 303 32.10 -0.86 -5.89
C SER A 303 31.99 0.13 -4.72
N LEU A 304 30.86 0.13 -4.02
CA LEU A 304 30.76 0.73 -2.70
C LEU A 304 30.79 -0.42 -1.69
N ASP A 305 32.01 -0.69 -1.22
CA ASP A 305 32.31 -1.55 -0.10
C ASP A 305 31.72 -0.92 1.19
N TRP A 306 30.47 -1.27 1.52
CA TRP A 306 29.85 -0.86 2.77
C TRP A 306 30.30 -1.81 3.88
N SER A 307 31.41 -1.45 4.55
CA SER A 307 31.83 -2.12 5.77
C SER A 307 30.80 -1.90 6.88
N TRP A 308 30.12 -2.98 7.28
CA TRP A 308 29.01 -3.01 8.24
C TRP A 308 29.41 -2.83 9.72
N ASN A 309 30.61 -2.34 10.02
CA ASN A 309 31.13 -2.25 11.39
C ASN A 309 31.36 -0.80 11.81
N SER A 310 30.30 -0.03 12.12
CA SER A 310 30.48 1.26 12.83
C SER A 310 29.27 1.80 13.60
N TRP A 311 28.10 1.17 13.56
CA TRP A 311 26.92 1.70 14.28
C TRP A 311 26.44 0.73 15.34
N GLY A 312 27.18 0.69 16.45
CA GLY A 312 26.68 0.16 17.71
C GLY A 312 25.63 1.13 18.27
N TYR A 313 24.40 0.66 18.40
CA TYR A 313 23.45 1.24 19.34
C TYR A 313 22.97 0.16 20.32
N PRO A 314 22.82 0.51 21.61
CA PRO A 314 22.64 -0.45 22.68
C PRO A 314 21.22 -1.02 22.67
N ARG A 315 21.12 -2.33 22.98
CA ARG A 315 19.85 -2.98 23.32
C ARG A 315 19.30 -2.30 24.57
N THR A 316 18.10 -1.74 24.48
CA THR A 316 17.29 -1.50 25.68
C THR A 316 16.53 -2.78 26.02
N SER A 317 16.66 -3.14 27.29
CA SER A 317 16.07 -4.25 28.05
C SER A 317 14.55 -4.36 27.92
#